data_AF-A0A7W6RZX1-F1
#
_entry.id   AF-A0A7W6RZX1-F1
#
_cell.length_a   1.000
_cell.length_b   1.000
_cell.length_c   1.000
_cell.angle_alpha   90.00
_cell.angle_beta   90.00
_cell.angle_gamma   90.00
#
_symmetry.space_group_name_H-M   'P 1'
#
loop_
_entity.id
_entity.type
_entity.pdbx_description
1 polymer ?
#
loop_
_entity_poly.entity_id
_entity_poly.type
_entity_poly.pdbx_seq_one_letter_code
_entity_poly.pdbx_strand_id
1 'polypeptide(L)'
;MESLRTALVPILDQPAVLVGWLLLNAASLVWLLRDLRHRNPQTMGLMRWVWILTVAYSGPVGLLVYYYSGRAQIARDSLWRRAFRSLAHCYAGCGIGEIIGIVVVAGILALGALTVSTITFALAFAAGFALTMGPLMAEGVSAREAFRDSVVSETASITVMEVVAIGVDLWLAGEATMAQPLFWTSLLVSLTAGLIAAYPVNVLMIRGGIKQGMGHPAEAHGH
;
A
#
# COMPACT_ATOMS: atom_id res chain seq x y z
N MET A 1 -19.23 1.04 -16.91
CA MET A 1 -18.42 0.15 -16.05
C MET A 1 -18.37 -1.25 -16.65
N GLU A 2 -19.50 -1.86 -16.98
CA GLU A 2 -19.50 -3.21 -17.58
C GLU A 2 -18.70 -3.31 -18.90
N SER A 3 -18.86 -2.34 -19.81
CA SER A 3 -18.07 -2.29 -21.05
C SER A 3 -16.56 -2.24 -20.84
N LEU A 4 -16.09 -1.57 -19.78
CA LEU A 4 -14.68 -1.52 -19.41
C LEU A 4 -14.21 -2.87 -18.86
N ARG A 5 -15.03 -3.50 -18.01
CA ARG A 5 -14.73 -4.83 -17.46
C ARG A 5 -14.59 -5.86 -18.55
N THR A 6 -15.54 -5.92 -19.48
CA THR A 6 -15.53 -6.86 -20.62
C THR A 6 -14.29 -6.69 -21.50
N ALA A 7 -13.76 -5.47 -21.60
CA ALA A 7 -12.51 -5.20 -22.33
C ALA A 7 -11.26 -5.59 -21.54
N LEU A 8 -11.23 -5.38 -20.22
CA LEU A 8 -10.05 -5.60 -19.38
C LEU A 8 -9.85 -7.08 -19.01
N VAL A 9 -10.91 -7.79 -18.61
CA VAL A 9 -10.81 -9.15 -18.07
C VAL A 9 -10.10 -10.12 -19.03
N PRO A 10 -10.41 -10.17 -20.35
CA PRO A 10 -9.71 -11.06 -21.29
C PRO A 10 -8.23 -10.77 -21.46
N ILE A 11 -7.78 -9.56 -21.11
CA ILE A 11 -6.37 -9.16 -21.13
C ILE A 11 -5.72 -9.58 -19.81
N LEU A 12 -6.36 -9.25 -18.67
CA LEU A 12 -5.83 -9.53 -17.33
C LEU A 12 -5.76 -11.02 -16.99
N ASP A 13 -6.63 -11.84 -17.58
CA ASP A 13 -6.63 -13.30 -17.37
C ASP A 13 -5.52 -14.03 -18.18
N GLN A 14 -4.76 -13.33 -19.02
CA GLN A 14 -3.69 -13.95 -19.80
C GLN A 14 -2.46 -14.24 -18.93
N PRO A 15 -1.93 -15.48 -18.91
CA PRO A 15 -0.70 -15.79 -18.18
C PRO A 15 0.49 -14.92 -18.59
N ALA A 16 0.58 -14.56 -19.87
CA ALA A 16 1.63 -13.68 -20.38
C ALA A 16 1.57 -12.27 -19.77
N VAL A 17 0.37 -11.75 -19.53
CA VAL A 17 0.17 -10.45 -18.87
C VAL A 17 0.62 -10.53 -17.42
N LEU A 18 0.22 -11.57 -16.68
CA LEU A 18 0.69 -11.79 -15.31
C LEU A 18 2.22 -11.91 -15.25
N VAL A 19 2.83 -12.75 -16.09
CA VAL A 19 4.30 -12.92 -16.13
C VAL A 19 5.00 -11.61 -16.48
N GLY A 20 4.53 -10.87 -17.48
CA GLY A 20 5.07 -9.56 -17.83
C GLY A 20 5.01 -8.58 -16.66
N TRP A 21 3.90 -8.57 -15.93
CA TRP A 21 3.72 -7.75 -14.74
C TRP A 21 4.67 -8.15 -13.60
N LEU A 22 4.81 -9.45 -13.33
CA LEU A 22 5.73 -9.97 -12.32
C LEU A 22 7.18 -9.63 -12.63
N LEU A 23 7.60 -9.74 -13.90
CA LEU A 23 8.93 -9.35 -14.34
C LEU A 23 9.18 -7.85 -14.16
N LEU A 24 8.20 -7.03 -14.51
CA LEU A 24 8.28 -5.57 -14.35
C LEU A 24 8.34 -5.16 -12.88
N ASN A 25 7.58 -5.84 -12.02
CA ASN A 25 7.62 -5.66 -10.58
C ASN A 25 8.97 -6.09 -9.99
N ALA A 26 9.46 -7.28 -10.37
CA ALA A 26 10.78 -7.75 -9.96
C ALA A 26 11.90 -6.79 -10.39
N ALA A 27 11.87 -6.29 -11.62
CA ALA A 27 12.83 -5.29 -12.10
C ALA A 27 12.75 -3.99 -11.29
N SER A 28 11.53 -3.53 -10.97
CA SER A 28 11.30 -2.34 -10.13
C SER A 28 11.85 -2.52 -8.72
N LEU A 29 11.65 -3.70 -8.13
CA LEU A 29 12.15 -4.04 -6.80
C LEU A 29 13.67 -4.15 -6.79
N VAL A 30 14.29 -4.80 -7.77
CA VAL A 30 15.76 -4.85 -7.91
C VAL A 30 16.33 -3.44 -8.03
N TRP A 31 15.68 -2.58 -8.80
CA TRP A 31 16.09 -1.19 -8.95
C TRP A 31 15.98 -0.41 -7.63
N LEU A 32 14.86 -0.55 -6.90
CA LEU A 32 14.69 0.03 -5.57
C LEU A 32 15.80 -0.43 -4.62
N LEU A 33 16.05 -1.74 -4.55
CA LEU A 33 17.05 -2.30 -3.64
C LEU A 33 18.46 -1.79 -3.96
N ARG A 34 18.78 -1.63 -5.26
CA ARG A 34 20.03 -1.00 -5.70
C ARG A 34 20.10 0.47 -5.27
N ASP A 35 19.02 1.22 -5.44
CA ASP A 35 18.96 2.63 -5.05
C ASP A 35 19.10 2.82 -3.54
N LEU A 36 18.36 2.06 -2.73
CA LEU A 36 18.46 2.04 -1.27
C LEU A 36 19.87 1.63 -0.81
N ARG A 37 20.56 0.74 -1.52
CA ARG A 37 21.92 0.31 -1.15
C ARG A 37 22.99 1.35 -1.49
N HIS A 38 22.87 2.04 -2.62
CA HIS A 38 23.97 2.86 -3.16
C HIS A 38 23.74 4.37 -3.11
N ARG A 39 22.48 4.81 -3.23
CA ARG A 39 22.14 6.24 -3.25
C ARG A 39 21.42 6.69 -1.97
N ASN A 40 20.64 5.81 -1.37
CA ASN A 40 19.85 6.11 -0.18
C ASN A 40 20.12 5.15 0.99
N PRO A 41 21.38 4.87 1.36
CA PRO A 41 21.71 3.93 2.44
C PRO A 41 21.21 4.39 3.82
N GLN A 42 20.92 5.69 3.98
CA GLN A 42 20.31 6.24 5.18
C GLN A 42 18.85 5.79 5.35
N THR A 43 18.13 5.35 4.32
CA THR A 43 16.75 4.86 4.52
C THR A 43 16.78 3.48 5.20
N MET A 44 16.79 3.49 6.53
CA MET A 44 16.96 2.32 7.40
C MET A 44 15.68 2.00 8.18
N GLY A 45 15.68 0.86 8.88
CA GLY A 45 14.58 0.45 9.76
C GLY A 45 13.26 0.21 9.01
N LEU A 46 12.16 0.67 9.61
CA LEU A 46 10.81 0.44 9.10
C LEU A 46 10.59 1.04 7.71
N MET A 47 11.09 2.26 7.46
CA MET A 47 10.86 2.94 6.19
C MET A 47 11.49 2.22 5.00
N ARG A 48 12.59 1.50 5.23
CA ARG A 48 13.18 0.64 4.20
C ARG A 48 12.21 -0.45 3.76
N TRP A 49 11.54 -1.09 4.71
CA TRP A 49 10.53 -2.13 4.45
C TRP A 49 9.27 -1.54 3.84
N VAL A 50 8.80 -0.39 4.31
CA VAL A 50 7.65 0.33 3.72
C VAL A 50 7.84 0.54 2.22
N TRP A 51 9.01 1.01 1.78
CA TRP A 51 9.28 1.19 0.35
C TRP A 51 9.37 -0.13 -0.41
N ILE A 52 10.02 -1.15 0.16
CA ILE A 52 10.12 -2.48 -0.44
C ILE A 52 8.72 -3.05 -0.68
N LEU A 53 7.84 -2.99 0.31
CA LEU A 53 6.47 -3.48 0.22
C LEU A 53 5.66 -2.65 -0.77
N THR A 54 5.78 -1.32 -0.71
CA THR A 54 5.08 -0.42 -1.64
C THR A 54 5.42 -0.75 -3.10
N VAL A 55 6.71 -0.99 -3.41
CA VAL A 55 7.14 -1.40 -4.76
C VAL A 55 6.74 -2.84 -5.06
N ALA A 56 6.81 -3.77 -4.10
CA ALA A 56 6.39 -5.15 -4.32
C ALA A 56 4.90 -5.26 -4.65
N TYR A 57 4.05 -4.37 -4.15
CA TYR A 57 2.60 -4.38 -4.43
C TYR A 57 2.25 -3.63 -5.70
N SER A 58 2.84 -2.46 -5.92
CA SER A 58 2.48 -1.54 -7.01
C SER A 58 3.49 -1.49 -8.16
N GLY A 59 4.57 -2.28 -8.12
CA GLY A 59 5.62 -2.36 -9.12
C GLY A 59 6.17 -0.96 -9.51
N PRO A 60 6.13 -0.60 -10.80
CA PRO A 60 6.59 0.71 -11.28
C PRO A 60 5.88 1.89 -10.63
N VAL A 61 4.58 1.78 -10.32
CA VAL A 61 3.84 2.87 -9.67
C VAL A 61 4.41 3.11 -8.27
N GLY A 62 4.65 2.05 -7.51
CA GLY A 62 5.32 2.15 -6.21
C GLY A 62 6.72 2.74 -6.34
N LEU A 63 7.46 2.36 -7.38
CA LEU A 63 8.81 2.88 -7.62
C LEU A 63 8.79 4.38 -7.95
N LEU A 64 7.83 4.83 -8.75
CA LEU A 64 7.61 6.24 -9.05
C LEU A 64 7.28 7.03 -7.77
N VAL A 65 6.42 6.49 -6.90
CA VAL A 65 6.10 7.10 -5.60
C VAL A 65 7.33 7.22 -4.71
N TYR A 66 8.18 6.17 -4.66
CA TYR A 66 9.46 6.22 -3.96
C TYR A 66 10.39 7.30 -4.54
N TYR A 67 10.55 7.34 -5.87
CA TYR A 67 11.40 8.32 -6.53
C TYR A 67 10.92 9.75 -6.32
N TYR A 68 9.59 9.93 -6.24
CA TYR A 68 8.93 11.20 -6.01
C TYR A 68 9.00 11.64 -4.54
N SER A 69 8.91 10.76 -3.55
CA SER A 69 8.76 11.22 -2.16
C SER A 69 9.74 10.61 -1.16
N GLY A 70 10.33 9.45 -1.43
CA GLY A 70 11.11 8.66 -0.47
C GLY A 70 12.63 8.84 -0.51
N ARG A 71 13.17 9.56 -1.49
CA ARG A 71 14.62 9.77 -1.66
C ARG A 71 15.13 10.98 -0.88
N ALA A 72 16.34 10.90 -0.32
CA ALA A 72 16.95 12.06 0.36
C ALA A 72 17.42 13.15 -0.60
N GLN A 73 17.61 12.83 -1.88
CA GLN A 73 18.04 13.81 -2.90
C GLN A 73 16.92 14.75 -3.37
N ILE A 74 15.74 14.71 -2.78
CA ILE A 74 14.67 15.64 -3.14
C ILE A 74 15.08 17.06 -2.71
N ALA A 75 15.04 18.02 -3.64
CA ALA A 75 15.57 19.37 -3.38
C ALA A 75 14.68 20.20 -2.44
N ARG A 76 13.36 19.95 -2.46
CA ARG A 76 12.38 20.64 -1.62
C ARG A 76 11.29 19.67 -1.21
N ASP A 77 10.92 19.73 0.06
CA ASP A 77 9.77 19.01 0.55
C ASP A 77 8.46 19.75 0.24
N SER A 78 7.36 19.00 0.17
CA SER A 78 6.04 19.57 -0.07
C SER A 78 4.94 18.74 0.60
N LEU A 79 3.78 19.35 0.80
CA LEU A 79 2.57 18.67 1.29
C LEU A 79 2.31 17.35 0.55
N TRP A 80 2.42 17.38 -0.78
CA TRP A 80 2.17 16.24 -1.67
C TRP A 80 3.16 15.10 -1.46
N ARG A 81 4.44 15.41 -1.19
CA ARG A 81 5.47 14.41 -0.91
C ARG A 81 5.32 13.83 0.49
N ARG A 82 5.05 14.68 1.48
CA ARG A 82 4.72 14.27 2.87
C ARG A 82 3.53 13.32 2.91
N ALA A 83 2.49 13.62 2.12
CA ALA A 83 1.29 12.79 2.00
C ALA A 83 1.61 11.40 1.43
N PHE A 84 2.44 11.28 0.38
CA PHE A 84 2.80 9.98 -0.16
C PHE A 84 3.64 9.13 0.80
N ARG A 85 4.60 9.74 1.50
CA ARG A 85 5.38 9.01 2.52
C ARG A 85 4.51 8.50 3.65
N SER A 86 3.60 9.35 4.10
CA SER A 86 2.62 9.04 5.13
C SER A 86 1.67 7.91 4.69
N LEU A 87 1.17 7.98 3.46
CA LEU A 87 0.34 6.95 2.87
C LEU A 87 1.09 5.63 2.68
N ALA A 88 2.37 5.67 2.27
CA ALA A 88 3.16 4.47 2.04
C ALA A 88 3.23 3.58 3.31
N HIS A 89 3.25 4.17 4.50
CA HIS A 89 3.22 3.43 5.77
C HIS A 89 1.96 2.57 5.93
N CYS A 90 0.78 3.21 5.86
CA CYS A 90 -0.47 2.46 6.03
C CYS A 90 -0.73 1.56 4.83
N TYR A 91 -0.36 1.98 3.61
CA TYR A 91 -0.41 1.16 2.41
C TYR A 91 0.40 -0.13 2.54
N ALA A 92 1.62 -0.05 3.09
CA ALA A 92 2.46 -1.22 3.31
C ALA A 92 1.79 -2.23 4.25
N GLY A 93 1.18 -1.77 5.36
CA GLY A 93 0.46 -2.66 6.27
C GLY A 93 -0.85 -3.19 5.72
N CYS A 94 -1.64 -2.35 5.05
CA CYS A 94 -2.89 -2.76 4.41
C CYS A 94 -2.64 -3.86 3.38
N GLY A 95 -1.62 -3.70 2.53
CA GLY A 95 -1.22 -4.72 1.56
C GLY A 95 -0.79 -6.05 2.20
N ILE A 96 -0.08 -6.03 3.34
CA ILE A 96 0.22 -7.26 4.09
C ILE A 96 -1.08 -7.95 4.53
N GLY A 97 -1.99 -7.21 5.17
CA GLY A 97 -3.22 -7.77 5.71
C GLY A 97 -4.16 -8.30 4.63
N GLU A 98 -4.25 -7.60 3.50
CA GLU A 98 -5.04 -8.02 2.32
C GLU A 98 -4.49 -9.31 1.73
N ILE A 99 -3.18 -9.39 1.46
CA ILE A 99 -2.54 -10.59 0.90
C ILE A 99 -2.70 -11.78 1.83
N ILE A 100 -2.46 -11.61 3.14
CA ILE A 100 -2.64 -12.67 4.13
C ILE A 100 -4.11 -13.12 4.17
N GLY A 101 -5.04 -12.16 4.23
CA GLY A 101 -6.47 -12.45 4.28
C GLY A 101 -6.94 -13.21 3.05
N ILE A 102 -6.56 -12.78 1.85
CA ILE A 102 -6.95 -13.42 0.60
C ILE A 102 -6.33 -14.83 0.50
N VAL A 103 -5.03 -14.98 0.77
CA VAL A 103 -4.35 -16.29 0.67
C VAL A 103 -4.90 -17.29 1.69
N VAL A 104 -5.17 -16.86 2.93
CA VAL A 104 -5.66 -17.75 3.99
C VAL A 104 -7.17 -17.99 3.83
N VAL A 105 -7.96 -16.94 3.69
CA VAL A 105 -9.42 -17.03 3.78
C VAL A 105 -10.04 -17.44 2.44
N ALA A 106 -9.66 -16.78 1.34
CA ALA A 106 -10.17 -17.16 0.03
C ALA A 106 -9.48 -18.43 -0.48
N GLY A 107 -8.17 -18.54 -0.25
CA GLY A 107 -7.35 -19.61 -0.80
C GLY A 107 -7.45 -20.95 -0.09
N ILE A 108 -7.46 -20.96 1.25
CA ILE A 108 -7.43 -22.20 2.05
C ILE A 108 -8.82 -22.56 2.58
N LEU A 109 -9.57 -21.56 3.04
CA LEU A 109 -10.89 -21.78 3.66
C LEU A 109 -12.06 -21.75 2.66
N ALA A 110 -11.83 -21.26 1.43
CA ALA A 110 -12.82 -21.18 0.35
C ALA A 110 -14.17 -20.56 0.79
N LEU A 111 -14.11 -19.52 1.63
CA LEU A 111 -15.31 -18.86 2.14
C LEU A 111 -15.95 -17.95 1.10
N GLY A 112 -17.22 -17.58 1.32
CA GLY A 112 -17.95 -16.67 0.44
C GLY A 112 -17.36 -15.25 0.42
N ALA A 113 -17.58 -14.54 -0.69
CA ALA A 113 -16.99 -13.22 -0.96
C ALA A 113 -17.19 -12.18 0.17
N LEU A 114 -18.37 -12.18 0.82
CA LEU A 114 -18.65 -11.26 1.93
C LEU A 114 -17.74 -11.53 3.14
N THR A 115 -17.54 -12.81 3.48
CA THR A 115 -16.70 -13.21 4.62
C THR A 115 -15.23 -12.94 4.32
N VAL A 116 -14.77 -13.27 3.10
CA VAL A 116 -13.41 -12.94 2.64
C VAL A 116 -13.19 -11.43 2.77
N SER A 117 -14.04 -10.61 2.15
CA SER A 117 -13.93 -9.15 2.14
C SER A 117 -13.93 -8.55 3.55
N THR A 118 -14.76 -9.09 4.45
CA THR A 118 -14.82 -8.59 5.85
C THR A 118 -13.54 -8.91 6.61
N ILE A 119 -13.01 -10.12 6.45
CA ILE A 119 -11.79 -10.54 7.14
C ILE A 119 -10.57 -9.84 6.55
N THR A 120 -10.48 -9.73 5.22
CA THR A 120 -9.37 -9.04 4.56
C THR A 120 -9.35 -7.57 4.96
N PHE A 121 -10.50 -6.88 4.92
CA PHE A 121 -10.64 -5.52 5.43
C PHE A 121 -10.15 -5.40 6.88
N ALA A 122 -10.59 -6.30 7.78
CA ALA A 122 -10.19 -6.24 9.19
C ALA A 122 -8.68 -6.46 9.39
N LEU A 123 -8.09 -7.41 8.66
CA LEU A 123 -6.66 -7.70 8.71
C LEU A 123 -5.83 -6.56 8.12
N ALA A 124 -6.22 -6.03 6.96
CA ALA A 124 -5.59 -4.90 6.31
C ALA A 124 -5.67 -3.65 7.18
N PHE A 125 -6.83 -3.37 7.76
CA PHE A 125 -7.01 -2.26 8.69
C PHE A 125 -6.10 -2.41 9.91
N ALA A 126 -6.10 -3.58 10.55
CA ALA A 126 -5.28 -3.83 11.73
C ALA A 126 -3.77 -3.74 11.42
N ALA A 127 -3.32 -4.30 10.30
CA ALA A 127 -1.92 -4.29 9.90
C ALA A 127 -1.46 -2.89 9.46
N GLY A 128 -2.27 -2.18 8.67
CA GLY A 128 -2.03 -0.77 8.29
C GLY A 128 -1.91 0.13 9.51
N PHE A 129 -2.84 -0.03 10.46
CA PHE A 129 -2.85 0.69 11.72
C PHE A 129 -1.61 0.38 12.59
N ALA A 130 -1.25 -0.89 12.73
CA ALA A 130 -0.09 -1.33 13.52
C ALA A 130 1.24 -0.76 12.96
N LEU A 131 1.40 -0.71 11.64
CA LEU A 131 2.59 -0.15 11.01
C LEU A 131 2.73 1.37 11.21
N THR A 132 1.63 2.10 11.45
CA THR A 132 1.68 3.52 11.80
C THR A 132 1.92 3.74 13.30
N MET A 133 1.33 2.91 14.16
CA MET A 133 1.50 3.04 15.61
C MET A 133 2.92 2.72 16.09
N GLY A 134 3.58 1.73 15.48
CA GLY A 134 4.90 1.26 15.92
C GLY A 134 5.94 2.37 16.10
N PRO A 135 6.14 3.24 15.09
CA PRO A 135 7.05 4.39 15.20
C PRO A 135 6.73 5.36 16.34
N LEU A 136 5.46 5.72 16.55
CA LEU A 136 5.08 6.64 17.62
C LEU A 136 5.46 6.09 19.00
N MET A 137 5.25 4.79 19.20
CA MET A 137 5.64 4.13 20.45
C MET A 137 7.16 4.04 20.61
N ALA A 138 7.91 3.86 19.51
CA ALA A 138 9.37 3.88 19.52
C ALA A 138 9.94 5.27 19.85
N GLU A 139 9.22 6.33 19.50
CA GLU A 139 9.53 7.73 19.84
C GLU A 139 9.14 8.10 21.29
N GLY A 140 8.66 7.14 22.08
CA GLY A 140 8.32 7.33 23.50
C GLY A 140 6.90 7.81 23.77
N VAL A 141 6.05 7.91 22.73
CA VAL A 141 4.61 8.21 22.91
C VAL A 141 3.95 7.02 23.62
N SER A 142 3.11 7.32 24.63
CA SER A 142 2.40 6.27 25.35
C SER A 142 1.51 5.45 24.40
N ALA A 143 1.41 4.14 24.61
CA ALA A 143 0.61 3.27 23.72
C ALA A 143 -0.84 3.76 23.53
N ARG A 144 -1.44 4.34 24.57
CA ARG A 144 -2.79 4.89 24.53
C ARG A 144 -2.90 6.15 23.66
N GLU A 145 -1.92 7.02 23.74
CA GLU A 145 -1.85 8.25 22.94
C GLU A 145 -1.53 7.92 21.48
N ALA A 146 -0.54 7.06 21.24
CA ALA A 146 -0.21 6.55 19.91
C ALA A 146 -1.42 5.89 19.24
N PHE A 147 -2.21 5.12 20.01
CA PHE A 147 -3.45 4.53 19.52
C PHE A 147 -4.48 5.61 19.12
N ARG A 148 -4.77 6.56 20.01
CA ARG A 148 -5.75 7.64 19.73
C ARG A 148 -5.34 8.45 18.52
N ASP A 149 -4.07 8.82 18.43
CA ASP A 149 -3.54 9.64 17.34
C ASP A 149 -3.54 8.88 16.03
N SER A 150 -3.17 7.60 16.04
CA SER A 150 -3.24 6.74 14.86
C SER A 150 -4.67 6.54 14.39
N VAL A 151 -5.64 6.41 15.30
CA VAL A 151 -7.06 6.26 14.92
C VAL A 151 -7.53 7.52 14.19
N VAL A 152 -7.24 8.70 14.74
CA VAL A 152 -7.64 9.97 14.13
C VAL A 152 -6.94 10.21 12.79
N SER A 153 -5.66 9.85 12.70
CA SER A 153 -4.82 10.18 11.54
C SER A 153 -4.84 9.15 10.41
N GLU A 154 -5.28 7.91 10.65
CA GLU A 154 -5.26 6.84 9.64
C GLU A 154 -6.63 6.30 9.24
N THR A 155 -7.66 6.35 10.10
CA THR A 155 -8.94 5.65 9.85
C THR A 155 -9.56 6.03 8.51
N ALA A 156 -9.62 7.33 8.19
CA ALA A 156 -10.21 7.78 6.93
C ALA A 156 -9.38 7.34 5.71
N SER A 157 -8.05 7.36 5.80
CA SER A 157 -7.14 6.91 4.74
C SER A 157 -7.28 5.42 4.47
N ILE A 158 -7.17 4.61 5.53
CA ILE A 158 -7.26 3.15 5.44
C ILE A 158 -8.64 2.75 4.94
N THR A 159 -9.71 3.32 5.48
CA THR A 159 -11.07 2.98 5.05
C THR A 159 -11.28 3.24 3.56
N VAL A 160 -10.83 4.39 3.05
CA VAL A 160 -10.96 4.70 1.61
C VAL A 160 -10.09 3.76 0.76
N MET A 161 -8.86 3.46 1.21
CA MET A 161 -7.99 2.51 0.53
C MET A 161 -8.66 1.15 0.40
N GLU A 162 -9.14 0.59 1.51
CA GLU A 162 -9.67 -0.76 1.59
C GLU A 162 -11.00 -0.91 0.84
N VAL A 163 -11.90 0.08 0.96
CA VAL A 163 -13.16 0.07 0.21
C VAL A 163 -12.90 0.07 -1.30
N VAL A 164 -11.91 0.84 -1.76
CA VAL A 164 -11.55 0.88 -3.19
C VAL A 164 -10.82 -0.39 -3.61
N ALA A 165 -9.85 -0.87 -2.82
CA ALA A 165 -9.10 -2.08 -3.14
C ALA A 165 -10.06 -3.28 -3.22
N ILE A 166 -10.80 -3.59 -2.16
CA ILE A 166 -11.75 -4.71 -2.15
C ILE A 166 -12.82 -4.54 -3.23
N GLY A 167 -13.32 -3.31 -3.44
CA GLY A 167 -14.31 -3.04 -4.49
C GLY A 167 -13.78 -3.32 -5.90
N VAL A 168 -12.55 -2.91 -6.20
CA VAL A 168 -11.90 -3.17 -7.49
C VAL A 168 -11.56 -4.64 -7.65
N ASP A 169 -11.13 -5.31 -6.58
CA ASP A 169 -10.81 -6.74 -6.60
C ASP A 169 -12.06 -7.57 -6.90
N LEU A 170 -13.16 -7.35 -6.15
CA LEU A 170 -14.44 -8.01 -6.40
C LEU A 170 -14.99 -7.71 -7.81
N TRP A 171 -14.81 -6.49 -8.29
CA TRP A 171 -15.28 -6.09 -9.62
C TRP A 171 -14.47 -6.74 -10.75
N LEU A 172 -13.15 -6.88 -10.62
CA LEU A 172 -12.29 -7.49 -11.63
C LEU A 172 -12.26 -9.02 -11.52
N ALA A 173 -11.85 -9.54 -10.36
CA ALA A 173 -11.63 -10.96 -10.11
C ALA A 173 -12.95 -11.74 -10.12
N GLY A 174 -14.01 -11.20 -9.51
CA GLY A 174 -15.28 -11.93 -9.34
C GLY A 174 -15.07 -13.25 -8.61
N GLU A 175 -15.33 -14.36 -9.31
CA GLU A 175 -15.16 -15.73 -8.78
C GLU A 175 -13.79 -16.36 -9.12
N ALA A 176 -12.83 -15.56 -9.61
CA ALA A 176 -11.51 -16.07 -9.92
C ALA A 176 -10.83 -16.67 -8.69
N THR A 177 -10.19 -17.82 -8.88
CA THR A 177 -9.46 -18.54 -7.83
C THR A 177 -7.96 -18.30 -7.95
N MET A 178 -7.20 -18.62 -6.90
CA MET A 178 -5.72 -18.48 -6.89
C MET A 178 -5.01 -19.23 -8.02
N ALA A 179 -5.66 -20.22 -8.66
CA ALA A 179 -5.12 -20.95 -9.80
C ALA A 179 -5.17 -20.15 -11.11
N GLN A 180 -5.93 -19.05 -11.15
CA GLN A 180 -6.17 -18.25 -12.35
C GLN A 180 -5.34 -16.97 -12.35
N PRO A 181 -4.79 -16.55 -13.51
CA PRO A 181 -4.05 -15.30 -13.61
C PRO A 181 -4.87 -14.07 -13.23
N LEU A 182 -6.17 -14.07 -13.54
CA LEU A 182 -7.08 -12.96 -13.22
C LEU A 182 -7.10 -12.61 -11.73
N PHE A 183 -6.99 -13.62 -10.85
CA PHE A 183 -6.96 -13.39 -9.40
C PHE A 183 -5.77 -12.53 -9.00
N TRP A 184 -4.56 -12.90 -9.42
CA TRP A 184 -3.33 -12.20 -9.05
C TRP A 184 -3.19 -10.84 -9.72
N THR A 185 -3.61 -10.73 -10.99
CA THR A 185 -3.58 -9.43 -11.68
C THR A 185 -4.60 -8.45 -11.08
N SER A 186 -5.80 -8.94 -10.70
CA SER A 186 -6.80 -8.11 -10.01
C SER A 186 -6.30 -7.62 -8.66
N LEU A 187 -5.64 -8.47 -7.87
CA LEU A 187 -5.05 -8.10 -6.58
C LEU A 187 -4.01 -6.97 -6.69
N LEU A 188 -3.14 -7.03 -7.70
CA LEU A 188 -2.13 -5.98 -7.92
C LEU A 188 -2.79 -4.65 -8.38
N VAL A 189 -3.80 -4.74 -9.24
CA VAL A 189 -4.55 -3.58 -9.72
C VAL A 189 -5.36 -2.96 -8.58
N SER A 190 -6.00 -3.77 -7.74
CA SER A 190 -6.83 -3.31 -6.64
C SER A 190 -6.03 -2.60 -5.55
N LEU A 191 -4.90 -3.17 -5.12
CA LEU A 191 -3.99 -2.52 -4.19
C LEU A 191 -3.49 -1.19 -4.75
N THR A 192 -3.10 -1.14 -6.03
CA THR A 192 -2.64 0.10 -6.67
C THR A 192 -3.77 1.15 -6.75
N ALA A 193 -5.01 0.72 -7.02
CA ALA A 193 -6.18 1.60 -7.02
C ALA A 193 -6.47 2.17 -5.63
N GLY A 194 -6.39 1.34 -4.59
CA GLY A 194 -6.52 1.76 -3.19
C GLY A 194 -5.46 2.82 -2.80
N LEU A 195 -4.20 2.62 -3.19
CA LEU A 195 -3.13 3.60 -3.01
C LEU A 195 -3.49 4.95 -3.66
N ILE A 196 -3.91 4.94 -4.92
CA ILE A 196 -4.26 6.16 -5.65
C ILE A 196 -5.46 6.86 -5.00
N ALA A 197 -6.47 6.11 -4.56
CA ALA A 197 -7.68 6.66 -3.95
C ALA A 197 -7.44 7.26 -2.56
N ALA A 198 -6.57 6.66 -1.74
CA ALA A 198 -6.26 7.15 -0.40
C ALA A 198 -5.29 8.35 -0.41
N TYR A 199 -4.60 8.61 -1.53
CA TYR A 199 -3.70 9.75 -1.66
C TYR A 199 -4.33 11.12 -1.43
N PRO A 200 -5.42 11.52 -2.12
CA PRO A 200 -6.08 12.80 -1.86
C PRO A 200 -6.59 12.91 -0.42
N VAL A 201 -7.03 11.81 0.19
CA VAL A 201 -7.46 11.78 1.60
C VAL A 201 -6.30 12.19 2.51
N ASN A 202 -5.11 11.61 2.33
CA ASN A 202 -3.92 11.99 3.10
C ASN A 202 -3.53 13.44 2.91
N VAL A 203 -3.61 13.95 1.68
CA VAL A 203 -3.33 15.37 1.39
C VAL A 203 -4.29 16.28 2.15
N LEU A 204 -5.59 15.97 2.12
CA LEU A 204 -6.62 16.76 2.81
C LEU A 204 -6.45 16.70 4.33
N MET A 205 -6.17 15.52 4.90
CA MET A 205 -5.93 15.36 6.33
C MET A 205 -4.69 16.13 6.80
N ILE A 206 -3.62 16.14 6.01
CA ILE A 206 -2.41 16.90 6.35
C ILE A 206 -2.65 18.40 6.20
N ARG A 207 -3.33 18.82 5.14
CA ARG A 207 -3.70 20.23 4.94
C ARG A 207 -4.62 20.75 6.05
N GLY A 208 -5.51 19.91 6.55
CA GLY A 208 -6.43 20.21 7.65
C GLY A 208 -5.82 20.11 9.05
N GLY A 209 -4.54 19.73 9.18
CA GLY A 209 -3.86 19.59 10.47
C GLY A 209 -4.28 18.37 11.30
N ILE A 210 -5.07 17.46 10.72
CA ILE A 210 -5.47 16.18 11.36
C ILE A 210 -4.29 15.21 11.41
N LYS A 211 -3.41 15.30 10.40
CA LYS A 211 -2.22 14.46 10.25
C LYS A 211 -1.01 15.36 10.03
N GLN A 212 0.12 15.11 10.69
CA GLN A 212 1.34 15.87 10.41
C GLN A 212 1.96 15.45 9.07
N GLY A 213 1.86 14.17 8.70
CA GLY A 213 2.59 13.61 7.56
C GLY A 213 4.08 13.49 7.84
N MET A 214 4.80 12.75 7.00
CA MET A 214 6.19 12.40 7.28
C MET A 214 7.19 13.43 6.76
N GLY A 215 8.15 13.83 7.60
CA GLY A 215 9.21 14.80 7.30
C GLY A 215 10.18 14.37 6.19
N HIS A 216 11.25 15.15 6.01
CA HIS A 216 12.16 14.94 4.89
C HIS A 216 12.98 13.64 5.06
N PRO A 217 13.18 12.82 4.00
CA PRO A 217 13.89 11.54 4.13
C PRO A 217 15.36 11.64 4.59
N ALA A 218 15.98 12.82 4.45
CA ALA A 218 17.34 13.06 4.94
C ALA A 218 17.38 13.33 6.46
N GLU A 219 16.26 13.75 7.06
CA GLU A 219 16.18 14.17 8.47
C GLU A 219 15.79 13.02 9.40
N ALA A 220 15.47 11.85 8.86
CA ALA A 220 15.02 10.67 9.60
C ALA A 220 16.05 10.04 10.56
N HIS A 221 17.25 10.65 10.71
CA HIS A 221 18.30 10.25 11.67
C HIS A 221 18.59 11.33 12.72
N GLY A 222 17.65 12.24 12.91
CA GLY A 222 17.82 13.37 13.81
C GLY A 222 17.55 13.09 15.28
N HIS A 223 17.37 11.86 15.76
CA HIS A 223 17.14 11.56 17.19
C HIS A 223 17.71 10.20 17.59
#